data_AF-A0A381NUD5-F1
#
_entry.id   AF-A0A381NUD5-F1
#
_cell.length_a   1.000
_cell.length_b   1.000
_cell.length_c   1.000
_cell.angle_alpha   90.00
_cell.angle_beta   90.00
_cell.angle_gamma   90.00
#
_symmetry.space_group_name_H-M   'P 1'
#
loop_
_entity.id
_entity.type
_entity.pdbx_description
1 polymer ?
#
loop_
_entity_poly.entity_id
_entity_poly.type
_entity_poly.pdbx_seq_one_letter_code
_entity_poly.pdbx_strand_id
1 'polypeptide(L)'
;VYFKKRFGIFLLLMLAVPVSNAQSNVWSGLKRTQYDSAASTLRIPCAVLKGEDGNSLPEFAPAYALNLSLLNAEIDNLLFRLADPIQAFDVTPESCLDTLTLASDGSSVTYETTSAEIDSDAMANANRFYTLELQAELGGSAIDFSVVSAESRNYTRPFYNAEIMEGYPPLRPFYADYVYDDLYIDAGYSSLGENLVVYEPGRIVFNCFYSDPDNLLEVVEVVGNNTRYRLKSSVDMADYGKTFSVNCTIFNQDLNRLEDTVPIFTWFIVF
;
A
#
# COMPACT_ATOMS: atom_id res chain seq x y z
N VAL A 1 -1.22 -32.94 21.82
CA VAL A 1 -2.61 -32.67 21.36
C VAL A 1 -3.41 -31.72 22.27
N TYR A 2 -2.90 -31.29 23.44
CA TYR A 2 -3.59 -30.32 24.32
C TYR A 2 -3.27 -28.82 24.09
N PHE A 3 -2.25 -28.50 23.28
CA PHE A 3 -1.80 -27.12 23.04
C PHE A 3 -2.62 -26.34 21.98
N LYS A 4 -3.29 -27.03 21.04
CA LYS A 4 -4.17 -26.40 20.03
C LYS A 4 -5.41 -25.69 20.61
N LYS A 5 -5.81 -26.00 21.86
CA LYS A 5 -7.02 -25.42 22.48
C LYS A 5 -6.80 -24.08 23.18
N ARG A 6 -5.56 -23.70 23.53
CA ARG A 6 -5.27 -22.38 24.14
C ARG A 6 -5.05 -21.29 23.09
N PHE A 7 -4.54 -21.66 21.92
CA PHE A 7 -4.42 -20.78 20.74
C PHE A 7 -5.78 -20.26 20.27
N GLY A 8 -6.79 -21.14 20.22
CA GLY A 8 -8.13 -20.77 19.75
C GLY A 8 -8.88 -19.80 20.66
N ILE A 9 -8.64 -19.79 21.98
CA ILE A 9 -9.44 -18.97 22.91
C ILE A 9 -8.98 -17.51 22.94
N PHE A 10 -7.68 -17.25 22.79
CA PHE A 10 -7.13 -15.89 22.84
C PHE A 10 -7.22 -15.17 21.48
N LEU A 11 -7.14 -15.92 20.38
CA LEU A 11 -7.39 -15.37 19.04
C LEU A 11 -8.89 -15.19 18.75
N LEU A 12 -9.77 -16.01 19.35
CA LEU A 12 -11.22 -15.73 19.35
C LEU A 12 -11.60 -14.44 20.11
N LEU A 13 -10.73 -13.93 21.00
CA LEU A 13 -10.96 -12.65 21.64
C LEU A 13 -10.67 -11.46 20.70
N MET A 14 -9.82 -11.63 19.68
CA MET A 14 -9.74 -10.68 18.54
C MET A 14 -10.97 -10.77 17.63
N LEU A 15 -11.68 -11.93 17.60
CA LEU A 15 -12.97 -12.10 16.92
C LEU A 15 -14.17 -11.54 17.71
N ALA A 16 -13.96 -11.13 18.97
CA ALA A 16 -15.01 -10.61 19.85
C ALA A 16 -14.84 -9.13 20.21
N VAL A 17 -13.87 -8.43 19.61
CA VAL A 17 -13.93 -6.96 19.61
C VAL A 17 -15.07 -6.60 18.67
N PRO A 18 -16.14 -5.95 19.16
CA PRO A 18 -17.17 -5.49 18.27
C PRO A 18 -16.49 -4.63 17.21
N VAL A 19 -16.88 -4.81 15.96
CA VAL A 19 -16.67 -3.84 14.89
C VAL A 19 -17.25 -2.52 15.43
N SER A 20 -16.45 -1.76 16.17
CA SER A 20 -16.90 -0.49 16.69
C SER A 20 -17.08 0.36 15.45
N ASN A 21 -18.33 0.73 15.21
CA ASN A 21 -18.72 1.47 14.04
C ASN A 21 -17.77 2.66 13.91
N ALA A 22 -17.11 2.71 12.75
CA ALA A 22 -16.19 3.74 12.30
C ALA A 22 -16.45 5.09 12.98
N GLN A 23 -15.59 5.46 13.93
CA GLN A 23 -15.16 6.86 13.94
C GLN A 23 -14.66 7.14 12.53
N SER A 24 -15.13 8.24 11.92
CA SER A 24 -14.78 8.61 10.55
C SER A 24 -13.29 8.41 10.31
N ASN A 25 -12.99 7.29 9.66
CA ASN A 25 -11.72 6.80 9.16
C ASN A 25 -10.47 7.49 9.78
N VAL A 26 -10.07 7.10 11.01
CA VAL A 26 -8.76 7.48 11.61
C VAL A 26 -7.59 7.10 10.68
N TRP A 27 -7.84 6.13 9.79
CA TRP A 27 -6.93 5.66 8.75
C TRP A 27 -7.05 6.40 7.41
N SER A 28 -8.01 7.32 7.25
CA SER A 28 -8.13 8.11 6.02
C SER A 28 -6.97 9.07 5.86
N GLY A 29 -6.42 9.14 4.66
CA GLY A 29 -5.31 10.05 4.33
C GLY A 29 -3.94 9.58 4.83
N LEU A 30 -3.88 8.54 5.67
CA LEU A 30 -2.63 7.93 6.12
C LEU A 30 -2.14 6.93 5.07
N LYS A 31 -1.20 7.38 4.23
CA LYS A 31 -0.55 6.52 3.22
C LYS A 31 0.61 5.68 3.79
N ARG A 32 1.04 5.93 5.03
CA ARG A 32 2.24 5.35 5.65
C ARG A 32 2.18 5.41 7.16
N THR A 33 3.09 4.71 7.82
CA THR A 33 3.21 4.80 9.26
C THR A 33 3.64 6.18 9.71
N GLN A 34 2.88 6.74 10.65
CA GLN A 34 3.08 8.10 11.14
C GLN A 34 3.06 8.14 12.65
N TYR A 35 4.10 8.70 13.24
CA TYR A 35 4.13 9.03 14.64
C TYR A 35 3.55 10.42 14.86
N ASP A 36 2.31 10.45 15.37
CA ASP A 36 1.66 11.67 15.84
C ASP A 36 2.20 11.98 17.23
N SER A 37 3.11 12.95 17.30
CA SER A 37 3.74 13.36 18.56
C SER A 37 2.76 13.99 19.54
N ALA A 38 1.71 14.66 19.05
CA ALA A 38 0.71 15.32 19.91
C ALA A 38 -0.20 14.28 20.56
N ALA A 39 -0.57 13.24 19.82
CA ALA A 39 -1.32 12.08 20.32
C ALA A 39 -0.43 11.00 20.95
N SER A 40 0.91 11.15 20.88
CA SER A 40 1.88 10.13 21.30
C SER A 40 1.55 8.73 20.75
N THR A 41 1.13 8.68 19.49
CA THR A 41 0.58 7.47 18.86
C THR A 41 1.28 7.20 17.54
N LEU A 42 1.78 5.97 17.37
CA LEU A 42 2.24 5.45 16.10
C LEU A 42 1.05 4.83 15.36
N ARG A 43 0.65 5.49 14.26
CA ARG A 43 -0.45 5.06 13.40
C ARG A 43 0.10 4.23 12.26
N ILE A 44 -0.27 2.96 12.18
CA ILE A 44 0.13 2.04 11.12
C ILE A 44 -1.10 1.81 10.23
N PRO A 45 -1.22 2.50 9.09
CA PRO A 45 -2.43 2.43 8.27
C PRO A 45 -2.62 1.09 7.58
N CYS A 46 -1.52 0.37 7.32
CA CYS A 46 -1.59 -0.99 6.82
C CYS A 46 -0.25 -1.72 7.00
N ALA A 47 -0.29 -2.92 7.57
CA ALA A 47 0.81 -3.87 7.61
C ALA A 47 0.34 -5.28 7.19
N VAL A 48 1.10 -5.93 6.32
CA VAL A 48 0.83 -7.28 5.80
C VAL A 48 1.22 -8.30 6.86
N LEU A 49 0.31 -9.22 7.21
CA LEU A 49 0.62 -10.31 8.14
C LEU A 49 1.20 -11.51 7.39
N LYS A 50 2.36 -11.98 7.84
CA LYS A 50 3.05 -13.15 7.29
C LYS A 50 3.58 -14.06 8.40
N GLY A 51 3.77 -15.33 8.08
CA GLY A 51 4.55 -16.24 8.91
C GLY A 51 6.05 -15.94 8.80
N GLU A 52 6.83 -16.49 9.73
CA GLU A 52 8.31 -16.42 9.71
C GLU A 52 8.93 -17.01 8.43
N ASP A 53 8.23 -17.92 7.77
CA ASP A 53 8.59 -18.48 6.47
C ASP A 53 8.26 -17.54 5.28
N GLY A 54 7.71 -16.36 5.55
CA GLY A 54 7.29 -15.37 4.57
C GLY A 54 5.96 -15.66 3.89
N ASN A 55 5.29 -16.77 4.24
CA ASN A 55 4.04 -17.17 3.62
C ASN A 55 2.83 -16.47 4.27
N SER A 56 1.73 -16.40 3.52
CA SER A 56 0.45 -15.96 4.06
C SER A 56 -0.07 -16.97 5.08
N LEU A 57 -0.78 -16.46 6.09
CA LEU A 57 -1.40 -17.27 7.14
C LEU A 57 -2.91 -17.37 6.87
N PRO A 58 -3.44 -18.49 6.33
CA PRO A 58 -4.83 -18.58 5.87
C PRO A 58 -5.88 -18.43 6.97
N GLU A 59 -5.48 -18.60 8.24
CA GLU A 59 -6.36 -18.46 9.41
C GLU A 59 -6.55 -16.98 9.84
N PHE A 60 -5.86 -16.05 9.18
CA PHE A 60 -5.83 -14.64 9.54
C PHE A 60 -6.18 -13.74 8.35
N ALA A 61 -6.52 -12.48 8.64
CA ALA A 61 -6.63 -11.48 7.59
C ALA A 61 -5.24 -11.21 6.99
N PRO A 62 -5.14 -10.97 5.67
CA PRO A 62 -3.86 -10.75 5.01
C PRO A 62 -3.16 -9.45 5.43
N ALA A 63 -3.89 -8.46 5.98
CA ALA A 63 -3.32 -7.20 6.44
C ALA A 63 -4.15 -6.55 7.56
N TYR A 64 -3.52 -5.66 8.32
CA TYR A 64 -4.12 -4.93 9.44
C TYR A 64 -3.71 -3.45 9.49
N ALA A 65 -4.60 -2.58 9.93
CA ALA A 65 -4.29 -1.23 10.40
C ALA A 65 -4.27 -1.21 11.93
N LEU A 66 -3.20 -0.66 12.52
CA LEU A 66 -2.92 -0.74 13.97
C LEU A 66 -2.57 0.62 14.55
N ASN A 67 -3.07 0.92 15.76
CA ASN A 67 -2.59 2.06 16.56
C ASN A 67 -1.73 1.56 17.71
N LEU A 68 -0.55 2.14 17.88
CA LEU A 68 0.31 1.88 19.02
C LEU A 68 0.48 3.17 19.85
N SER A 69 -0.07 3.19 21.06
CA SER A 69 0.05 4.34 21.97
C SER A 69 1.32 4.22 22.81
N LEU A 70 2.09 5.29 22.89
CA LEU A 70 3.31 5.33 23.70
C LEU A 70 2.97 5.21 25.19
N LEU A 71 3.53 4.21 25.86
CA LEU A 71 3.41 4.01 27.31
C LEU A 71 4.63 4.49 28.07
N ASN A 72 5.82 4.21 27.54
CA ASN A 72 7.08 4.63 28.14
C ASN A 72 7.95 5.30 27.09
N ALA A 73 8.47 6.48 27.43
CA ALA A 73 9.35 7.31 26.62
C ALA A 73 10.77 7.38 27.18
N GLU A 74 11.11 6.53 28.14
CA GLU A 74 12.47 6.43 28.67
C GLU A 74 13.45 6.05 27.55
N ILE A 75 14.60 6.73 27.56
CA ILE A 75 15.71 6.44 26.66
C ILE A 75 16.09 4.96 26.87
N ASP A 76 16.22 4.22 25.76
CA ASP A 76 16.48 2.78 25.71
C ASP A 76 15.34 1.85 26.18
N ASN A 77 14.17 2.40 26.55
CA ASN A 77 13.01 1.62 26.99
C ASN A 77 11.69 2.20 26.44
N LEU A 78 11.70 2.48 25.12
CA LEU A 78 10.50 2.89 24.39
C LEU A 78 9.53 1.72 24.30
N LEU A 79 8.35 1.90 24.89
CA LEU A 79 7.29 0.89 24.93
C LEU A 79 6.00 1.46 24.38
N PHE A 80 5.43 0.78 23.40
CA PHE A 80 4.14 1.11 22.82
C PHE A 80 3.13 0.02 23.16
N ARG A 81 1.85 0.39 23.33
CA ARG A 81 0.76 -0.57 23.53
C ARG A 81 -0.17 -0.53 22.36
N LEU A 82 -0.52 -1.71 21.85
CA LEU A 82 -1.60 -1.86 20.87
C LEU A 82 -2.91 -1.33 21.48
N ALA A 83 -3.53 -0.41 20.77
CA ALA A 83 -4.75 0.27 21.19
C ALA A 83 -5.77 0.32 20.05
N ASP A 84 -7.04 0.48 20.41
CA ASP A 84 -8.09 0.75 19.44
C ASP A 84 -7.94 2.15 18.80
N PRO A 85 -8.40 2.32 17.55
CA PRO A 85 -8.99 1.29 16.68
C PRO A 85 -7.97 0.34 16.06
N ILE A 86 -8.41 -0.88 15.76
CA ILE A 86 -7.73 -1.90 14.94
C ILE A 86 -8.64 -2.25 13.76
N GLN A 87 -8.10 -2.37 12.55
CA GLN A 87 -8.86 -2.78 11.37
C GLN A 87 -8.19 -3.96 10.67
N ALA A 88 -8.96 -4.98 10.29
CA ALA A 88 -8.52 -6.05 9.41
C ALA A 88 -8.96 -5.77 7.97
N PHE A 89 -8.15 -6.17 6.99
CA PHE A 89 -8.47 -6.05 5.57
C PHE A 89 -8.68 -7.42 4.95
N ASP A 90 -9.73 -7.58 4.15
CA ASP A 90 -10.03 -8.85 3.44
C ASP A 90 -9.08 -9.13 2.27
N VAL A 91 -8.42 -8.08 1.76
CA VAL A 91 -7.42 -8.12 0.68
C VAL A 91 -6.31 -7.16 1.06
N THR A 92 -5.05 -7.52 0.79
CA THR A 92 -3.91 -6.62 0.98
C THR A 92 -4.02 -5.43 0.04
N PRO A 93 -4.18 -4.18 0.54
CA PRO A 93 -4.07 -3.00 -0.29
C PRO A 93 -2.67 -2.90 -0.92
N GLU A 94 -2.55 -2.37 -2.14
CA GLU A 94 -1.24 -2.12 -2.76
C GLU A 94 -0.38 -1.13 -1.94
N SER A 95 -1.04 -0.24 -1.19
CA SER A 95 -0.40 0.68 -0.24
C SER A 95 0.03 0.01 1.06
N CYS A 96 -0.17 -1.31 1.21
CA CYS A 96 0.20 -2.06 2.41
C CYS A 96 1.62 -2.58 2.27
N LEU A 97 2.54 -1.86 2.87
CA LEU A 97 3.95 -2.02 2.59
C LEU A 97 4.64 -2.60 3.82
N ASP A 98 4.36 -2.04 5.00
CA ASP A 98 4.85 -2.55 6.27
C ASP A 98 4.50 -4.03 6.49
N THR A 99 5.30 -4.71 7.30
CA THR A 99 5.13 -6.15 7.56
C THR A 99 4.94 -6.42 9.05
N LEU A 100 4.05 -7.36 9.34
CA LEU A 100 3.90 -8.02 10.64
C LEU A 100 4.28 -9.50 10.46
N THR A 101 5.34 -9.92 11.12
CA THR A 101 5.85 -11.29 11.03
C THR A 101 5.52 -12.03 12.32
N LEU A 102 4.70 -13.09 12.22
CA LEU A 102 4.37 -13.98 13.32
C LEU A 102 5.44 -15.08 13.42
N ALA A 103 6.03 -15.23 14.61
CA ALA A 103 6.99 -16.30 14.87
C ALA A 103 6.38 -17.70 14.65
N SER A 104 7.19 -18.68 14.29
CA SER A 104 6.71 -20.05 13.99
C SER A 104 6.01 -20.75 15.16
N ASP A 105 6.38 -20.41 16.40
CA ASP A 105 5.73 -20.88 17.62
C ASP A 105 4.49 -20.04 18.01
N GLY A 106 4.29 -18.93 17.29
CA GLY A 106 3.29 -17.90 17.48
C GLY A 106 3.34 -17.25 18.86
N SER A 107 4.51 -17.23 19.49
CA SER A 107 4.73 -16.57 20.78
C SER A 107 5.02 -15.09 20.64
N SER A 108 5.41 -14.60 19.47
CA SER A 108 5.77 -13.20 19.27
C SER A 108 5.38 -12.71 17.87
N VAL A 109 5.26 -11.40 17.74
CA VAL A 109 5.09 -10.71 16.46
C VAL A 109 6.12 -9.59 16.34
N THR A 110 6.69 -9.45 15.15
CA THR A 110 7.61 -8.38 14.80
C THR A 110 6.97 -7.48 13.77
N TYR A 111 6.96 -6.17 14.02
CA TYR A 111 6.53 -5.15 13.09
C TYR A 111 7.76 -4.46 12.49
N GLU A 112 7.81 -4.38 11.17
CA GLU A 112 8.91 -3.77 10.43
C GLU A 112 8.40 -2.76 9.40
N THR A 113 9.03 -1.58 9.41
CA THR A 113 8.84 -0.54 8.39
C THR A 113 10.15 0.18 8.13
N THR A 114 10.35 0.65 6.89
CA THR A 114 11.50 1.48 6.49
C THR A 114 11.08 2.88 6.06
N SER A 115 9.81 3.26 6.27
CA SER A 115 9.26 4.55 5.85
C SER A 115 8.37 5.24 6.88
N ALA A 116 8.54 4.95 8.17
CA ALA A 116 7.83 5.69 9.21
C ALA A 116 8.22 7.18 9.19
N GLU A 117 7.24 8.05 9.37
CA GLU A 117 7.45 9.49 9.46
C GLU A 117 7.01 10.02 10.82
N ILE A 118 7.53 11.19 11.18
CA ILE A 118 7.06 11.95 12.34
C ILE A 118 6.22 13.11 11.82
N ASP A 119 4.97 13.19 12.31
CA ASP A 119 3.99 14.20 11.89
C ASP A 119 4.32 15.61 12.41
N SER A 120 5.26 15.74 13.35
CA SER A 120 5.69 17.04 13.88
C SER A 120 6.40 17.86 12.80
N ASP A 121 5.76 18.94 12.36
CA ASP A 121 6.24 19.82 11.29
C ASP A 121 6.48 19.09 9.96
N ALA A 122 5.38 18.89 9.21
CA ALA A 122 5.38 18.28 7.89
C ALA A 122 6.36 18.93 6.90
N MET A 123 6.79 20.18 7.11
CA MET A 123 7.83 20.81 6.28
C MET A 123 9.24 20.41 6.72
N ALA A 124 9.51 20.34 8.02
CA ALA A 124 10.83 19.98 8.54
C ALA A 124 11.13 18.47 8.36
N ASN A 125 10.11 17.62 8.41
CA ASN A 125 10.24 16.16 8.35
C ASN A 125 9.78 15.53 7.02
N ALA A 126 9.42 16.32 6.01
CA ALA A 126 8.93 15.83 4.70
C ALA A 126 9.82 14.75 4.04
N ASN A 127 11.12 14.78 4.37
CA ASN A 127 12.18 13.99 3.78
C ASN A 127 12.98 13.19 4.81
N ARG A 128 12.45 13.03 6.03
CA ARG A 128 13.09 12.24 7.09
C ARG A 128 12.23 11.04 7.44
N PHE A 129 12.84 9.87 7.34
CA PHE A 129 12.19 8.58 7.53
C PHE A 129 12.88 7.81 8.64
N TYR A 130 12.12 6.89 9.22
CA TYR A 130 12.62 5.99 10.23
C TYR A 130 12.39 4.55 9.78
N THR A 131 13.47 3.78 9.81
CA THR A 131 13.38 2.33 9.85
C THR A 131 13.08 1.94 11.28
N LEU A 132 11.94 1.30 11.51
CA LEU A 132 11.50 0.83 12.81
C LEU A 132 11.33 -0.68 12.78
N GLU A 133 11.87 -1.32 13.79
CA GLU A 133 11.58 -2.71 14.14
C GLU A 133 11.05 -2.72 15.56
N LEU A 134 9.82 -3.22 15.72
CA LEU A 134 9.17 -3.36 17.01
C LEU A 134 8.83 -4.82 17.25
N GLN A 135 8.98 -5.31 18.47
CA GLN A 135 8.64 -6.69 18.83
C GLN A 135 7.66 -6.71 19.99
N ALA A 136 6.66 -7.59 19.90
CA ALA A 136 5.73 -7.86 20.98
C ALA A 136 5.63 -9.37 21.26
N GLU A 137 5.66 -9.72 22.54
CA GLU A 137 5.35 -11.07 23.01
C GLU A 137 3.83 -11.26 23.09
N LEU A 138 3.36 -12.37 22.53
CA LEU A 138 1.97 -12.79 22.45
C LEU A 138 1.67 -13.78 23.57
N GLY A 139 0.74 -13.43 24.46
CA GLY A 139 0.35 -14.28 25.60
C GLY A 139 -0.02 -13.51 26.87
N GLY A 140 0.24 -12.20 26.91
CA GLY A 140 -0.23 -11.29 27.94
C GLY A 140 -1.67 -10.82 27.74
N SER A 141 -2.21 -10.10 28.73
CA SER A 141 -3.53 -9.45 28.63
C SER A 141 -3.55 -8.20 27.75
N ALA A 142 -2.37 -7.63 27.47
CA ALA A 142 -2.16 -6.52 26.56
C ALA A 142 -0.97 -6.87 25.65
N ILE A 143 -0.95 -6.28 24.46
CA ILE A 143 0.14 -6.45 23.49
C ILE A 143 0.97 -5.18 23.54
N ASP A 144 2.18 -5.31 24.10
CA ASP A 144 3.13 -4.22 24.22
C ASP A 144 4.30 -4.47 23.29
N PHE A 145 4.59 -3.50 22.43
CA PHE A 145 5.67 -3.46 21.48
C PHE A 145 6.86 -2.72 22.07
N SER A 146 7.99 -3.40 22.15
CA SER A 146 9.28 -2.79 22.49
C SER A 146 10.02 -2.43 21.21
N VAL A 147 10.75 -1.31 21.23
CA VAL A 147 11.63 -0.94 20.10
C VAL A 147 12.84 -1.86 20.08
N VAL A 148 13.03 -2.59 18.98
CA VAL A 148 14.23 -3.38 18.72
C VAL A 148 15.27 -2.51 18.03
N SER A 149 14.85 -1.80 16.97
CA SER A 149 15.69 -0.85 16.26
C SER A 149 14.89 0.35 15.77
N ALA A 150 15.54 1.51 15.75
CA ALA A 150 14.98 2.77 15.24
C ALA A 150 16.10 3.61 14.62
N GLU A 151 16.18 3.61 13.29
CA GLU A 151 17.23 4.30 12.55
C GLU A 151 16.63 5.40 11.67
N SER A 152 17.12 6.63 11.82
CA SER A 152 16.67 7.73 10.99
C SER A 152 17.48 7.84 9.71
N ARG A 153 16.81 8.03 8.58
CA ARG A 153 17.40 8.29 7.27
C ARG A 153 16.82 9.57 6.67
N ASN A 154 17.68 10.43 6.14
CA ASN A 154 17.23 11.49 5.23
C ASN A 154 17.07 10.88 3.84
N TYR A 155 16.00 11.23 3.15
CA TYR A 155 15.68 10.71 1.83
C TYR A 155 15.17 11.82 0.91
N THR A 156 15.74 11.89 -0.28
CA THR A 156 15.25 12.76 -1.35
C THR A 156 14.32 11.99 -2.28
N ARG A 157 13.05 12.38 -2.32
CA ARG A 157 12.00 11.70 -3.10
C ARG A 157 12.25 11.77 -4.61
N PRO A 158 11.92 10.70 -5.36
CA PRO A 158 11.99 10.73 -6.81
C PRO A 158 10.92 11.66 -7.38
N PHE A 159 11.15 12.12 -8.60
CA PHE A 159 10.22 12.98 -9.32
C PHE A 159 10.12 12.53 -10.77
N TYR A 160 8.90 12.45 -11.29
CA TYR A 160 8.65 12.15 -12.70
C TYR A 160 8.58 13.46 -13.51
N ASN A 161 9.49 13.64 -14.45
CA ASN A 161 9.64 14.88 -15.21
C ASN A 161 9.36 14.68 -16.70
N ALA A 162 8.15 14.27 -17.05
CA ALA A 162 7.72 14.17 -18.44
C ALA A 162 6.24 14.54 -18.61
N GLU A 163 5.90 14.90 -19.85
CA GLU A 163 4.52 15.08 -20.28
C GLU A 163 3.81 13.72 -20.33
N ILE A 164 2.53 13.73 -20.00
CA ILE A 164 1.67 12.54 -20.08
C ILE A 164 1.34 12.34 -21.56
N MET A 165 1.54 11.13 -22.08
CA MET A 165 1.17 10.82 -23.46
C MET A 165 -0.36 10.78 -23.59
N GLU A 166 -0.87 11.39 -24.65
CA GLU A 166 -2.31 11.43 -24.91
C GLU A 166 -2.63 10.76 -26.24
N GLY A 167 -3.76 10.06 -26.29
CA GLY A 167 -4.25 9.41 -27.49
C GLY A 167 -5.76 9.46 -27.62
N TYR A 168 -6.22 9.12 -28.82
CA TYR A 168 -7.64 9.04 -29.14
C TYR A 168 -7.94 7.65 -29.70
N PRO A 169 -9.04 6.99 -29.29
CA PRO A 169 -9.55 5.82 -29.97
C PRO A 169 -9.74 6.10 -31.46
N PRO A 170 -9.53 5.12 -32.34
CA PRO A 170 -9.81 5.32 -33.75
C PRO A 170 -11.30 5.61 -33.97
N LEU A 171 -11.63 6.49 -34.92
CA LEU A 171 -13.02 6.84 -35.23
C LEU A 171 -13.80 5.65 -35.82
N ARG A 172 -15.13 5.73 -35.79
CA ARG A 172 -15.99 4.72 -36.43
C ARG A 172 -15.57 4.49 -37.89
N PRO A 173 -15.61 3.23 -38.38
CA PRO A 173 -16.11 2.01 -37.71
C PRO A 173 -15.06 1.24 -36.87
N PHE A 174 -13.85 1.75 -36.70
CA PHE A 174 -12.71 0.94 -36.24
C PHE A 174 -12.54 0.81 -34.71
N TYR A 175 -13.27 1.60 -33.91
CA TYR A 175 -13.11 1.60 -32.44
C TYR A 175 -13.45 0.27 -31.74
N ALA A 176 -14.36 -0.53 -32.29
CA ALA A 176 -14.81 -1.77 -31.67
C ALA A 176 -13.78 -2.92 -31.79
N ASP A 177 -12.87 -2.84 -32.76
CA ASP A 177 -11.84 -3.85 -33.01
C ASP A 177 -10.44 -3.39 -32.56
N TYR A 178 -10.32 -2.16 -32.06
CA TYR A 178 -9.07 -1.63 -31.55
C TYR A 178 -8.75 -2.25 -30.20
N VAL A 179 -7.65 -3.01 -30.17
CA VAL A 179 -7.11 -3.59 -28.94
C VAL A 179 -6.09 -2.61 -28.38
N TYR A 180 -6.33 -2.16 -27.15
CA TYR A 180 -5.37 -1.40 -26.35
C TYR A 180 -4.35 -2.40 -25.79
N ASP A 181 -3.45 -2.86 -26.65
CA ASP A 181 -2.30 -3.67 -26.27
C ASP A 181 -1.16 -3.42 -27.27
N ASP A 182 0.00 -3.07 -26.72
CA ASP A 182 1.32 -2.94 -27.35
C ASP A 182 1.69 -1.73 -28.23
N LEU A 183 2.98 -1.39 -28.13
CA LEU A 183 3.77 -0.28 -28.68
C LEU A 183 3.62 1.09 -28.00
N TYR A 184 2.40 1.61 -27.83
CA TYR A 184 2.22 2.91 -27.14
C TYR A 184 2.45 2.81 -25.64
N ILE A 185 2.07 1.66 -25.06
CA ILE A 185 2.29 1.37 -23.65
C ILE A 185 3.79 1.15 -23.40
N ASP A 186 4.50 0.46 -24.29
CA ASP A 186 5.96 0.28 -24.23
C ASP A 186 6.71 1.62 -24.31
N ALA A 187 6.23 2.53 -25.16
CA ALA A 187 6.76 3.89 -25.23
C ALA A 187 6.51 4.66 -23.92
N GLY A 188 5.33 4.52 -23.33
CA GLY A 188 5.01 5.07 -22.02
C GLY A 188 5.91 4.52 -20.90
N TYR A 189 6.16 3.21 -20.87
CA TYR A 189 7.08 2.56 -19.94
C TYR A 189 8.53 3.04 -20.13
N SER A 190 8.98 3.13 -21.39
CA SER A 190 10.32 3.61 -21.70
C SER A 190 10.50 5.07 -21.24
N SER A 191 9.50 5.91 -21.51
CA SER A 191 9.45 7.30 -21.04
C SER A 191 9.44 7.40 -19.51
N LEU A 192 8.74 6.50 -18.82
CA LEU A 192 8.75 6.43 -17.36
C LEU A 192 10.17 6.20 -16.82
N GLY A 193 10.89 5.23 -17.39
CA GLY A 193 12.26 4.94 -17.01
C GLY A 193 13.25 6.07 -17.32
N GLU A 194 13.10 6.74 -18.47
CA GLU A 194 13.99 7.83 -18.89
C GLU A 194 13.77 9.13 -18.12
N ASN A 195 12.53 9.41 -17.72
CA ASN A 195 12.14 10.69 -17.12
C ASN A 195 11.89 10.61 -15.61
N LEU A 196 12.06 9.43 -14.99
CA LEU A 196 12.12 9.33 -13.55
C LEU A 196 13.47 9.84 -13.05
N VAL A 197 13.44 11.00 -12.39
CA VAL A 197 14.61 11.54 -11.68
C VAL A 197 14.67 10.89 -10.31
N VAL A 198 15.68 10.03 -10.13
CA VAL A 198 15.97 9.37 -8.85
C VAL A 198 17.18 10.04 -8.22
N TYR A 199 17.01 10.61 -7.03
CA TYR A 199 18.06 11.35 -6.32
C TYR A 199 18.96 10.47 -5.44
N GLU A 200 18.51 9.25 -5.11
CA GLU A 200 19.28 8.29 -4.32
C GLU A 200 19.23 6.91 -4.97
N PRO A 201 20.37 6.18 -5.04
CA PRO A 201 20.35 4.80 -5.49
C PRO A 201 19.38 3.99 -4.64
N GLY A 202 18.47 3.28 -5.30
CA GLY A 202 17.51 2.42 -4.63
C GLY A 202 16.85 1.46 -5.61
N ARG A 203 16.20 0.43 -5.06
CA ARG A 203 15.40 -0.52 -5.84
C ARG A 203 14.03 0.08 -6.12
N ILE A 204 13.92 0.75 -7.26
CA ILE A 204 12.64 1.25 -7.76
C ILE A 204 11.94 0.15 -8.58
N VAL A 205 10.66 -0.07 -8.31
CA VAL A 205 9.80 -0.97 -9.08
C VAL A 205 8.62 -0.17 -9.63
N PHE A 206 8.29 -0.44 -10.89
CA PHE A 206 7.09 0.05 -11.53
C PHE A 206 6.07 -1.08 -11.64
N ASN A 207 4.83 -0.78 -11.29
CA ASN A 207 3.71 -1.66 -11.55
C ASN A 207 2.63 -0.84 -12.23
N CYS A 208 2.16 -1.26 -13.40
CA CYS A 208 1.17 -0.48 -14.14
C CYS A 208 -0.09 -1.26 -14.41
N PHE A 209 -1.18 -0.52 -14.46
CA PHE A 209 -2.52 -1.05 -14.60
C PHE A 209 -3.41 -0.06 -15.35
N TYR A 210 -4.46 -0.59 -15.96
CA TYR A 210 -5.51 0.24 -16.55
C TYR A 210 -6.35 0.87 -15.44
N SER A 211 -6.48 2.19 -15.49
CA SER A 211 -7.44 2.96 -14.72
C SER A 211 -8.62 3.32 -15.62
N ASP A 212 -9.76 2.68 -15.35
CA ASP A 212 -11.00 2.85 -16.10
C ASP A 212 -12.15 3.23 -15.14
N PRO A 213 -12.17 4.49 -14.64
CA PRO A 213 -13.14 4.93 -13.63
C PRO A 213 -14.59 4.91 -14.13
N ASP A 214 -14.77 5.01 -15.44
CA ASP A 214 -16.07 5.05 -16.11
C ASP A 214 -16.51 3.69 -16.66
N ASN A 215 -15.71 2.62 -16.45
CA ASN A 215 -16.01 1.26 -16.87
C ASN A 215 -16.28 1.17 -18.39
N LEU A 216 -15.43 1.81 -19.19
CA LEU A 216 -15.49 1.90 -20.65
C LEU A 216 -14.89 0.67 -21.35
N LEU A 217 -13.99 -0.04 -20.69
CA LEU A 217 -13.21 -1.13 -21.27
C LEU A 217 -13.80 -2.51 -20.95
N GLU A 218 -13.69 -3.42 -21.91
CA GLU A 218 -13.92 -4.85 -21.69
C GLU A 218 -12.67 -5.66 -22.03
N VAL A 219 -12.50 -6.78 -21.31
CA VAL A 219 -11.41 -7.72 -21.53
C VAL A 219 -11.67 -8.51 -22.81
N VAL A 220 -10.72 -8.47 -23.74
CA VAL A 220 -10.74 -9.24 -24.98
C VAL A 220 -10.17 -10.62 -24.75
N GLU A 221 -8.96 -10.68 -24.17
CA GLU A 221 -8.26 -11.92 -23.87
C GLU A 221 -7.25 -11.74 -22.73
N VAL A 222 -6.93 -12.84 -22.06
CA VAL A 222 -5.86 -12.93 -21.07
C VAL A 222 -4.84 -13.94 -21.58
N VAL A 223 -3.64 -13.46 -21.93
CA VAL A 223 -2.53 -14.29 -22.43
C VAL A 223 -1.39 -14.24 -21.43
N GLY A 224 -1.27 -15.28 -20.60
CA GLY A 224 -0.33 -15.29 -19.48
C GLY A 224 -0.69 -14.21 -18.45
N ASN A 225 0.23 -13.28 -18.20
CA ASN A 225 -0.01 -12.13 -17.32
C ASN A 225 -0.50 -10.88 -18.07
N ASN A 226 -0.60 -10.93 -19.41
CA ASN A 226 -1.08 -9.80 -20.19
C ASN A 226 -2.61 -9.88 -20.35
N THR A 227 -3.29 -8.77 -20.01
CA THR A 227 -4.74 -8.63 -20.22
C THR A 227 -4.97 -7.58 -21.29
N ARG A 228 -5.66 -7.96 -22.36
CA ARG A 228 -5.94 -7.09 -23.49
C ARG A 228 -7.33 -6.49 -23.37
N TYR A 229 -7.44 -5.21 -23.66
CA TYR A 229 -8.68 -4.46 -23.53
C TYR A 229 -9.14 -3.88 -24.86
N ARG A 230 -10.45 -3.67 -24.97
CA ARG A 230 -11.07 -2.84 -26.03
C ARG A 230 -12.20 -2.03 -25.44
N LEU A 231 -12.71 -1.04 -26.18
CA LEU A 231 -13.92 -0.33 -25.78
C LEU A 231 -15.13 -1.26 -25.84
N LYS A 232 -16.01 -1.15 -24.84
CA LYS A 232 -17.31 -1.84 -24.88
C LYS A 232 -18.12 -1.36 -26.06
N SER A 233 -18.91 -2.26 -26.64
CA SER A 233 -19.86 -1.91 -27.70
C SER A 233 -20.95 -0.92 -27.24
N SER A 234 -21.15 -0.77 -25.93
CA SER A 234 -22.08 0.18 -25.33
C SER A 234 -21.56 1.61 -25.27
N VAL A 235 -20.27 1.85 -25.52
CA VAL A 235 -19.68 3.20 -25.50
C VAL A 235 -20.29 4.05 -26.61
N ASP A 236 -20.88 5.18 -26.24
CA ASP A 236 -21.63 6.04 -27.16
C ASP A 236 -21.42 7.54 -26.86
N MET A 237 -22.18 8.41 -27.54
CA MET A 237 -22.05 9.88 -27.39
C MET A 237 -22.14 10.38 -25.95
N ALA A 238 -22.79 9.65 -25.03
CA ALA A 238 -22.85 10.01 -23.62
C ALA A 238 -21.49 9.86 -22.90
N ASP A 239 -20.56 9.11 -23.49
CA ASP A 239 -19.20 8.91 -22.99
C ASP A 239 -18.19 9.91 -23.57
N TYR A 240 -18.63 10.84 -24.42
CA TYR A 240 -17.75 11.86 -25.01
C TYR A 240 -17.00 12.65 -23.93
N GLY A 241 -15.66 12.72 -24.07
CA GLY A 241 -14.78 13.42 -23.15
C GLY A 241 -14.39 12.62 -21.90
N LYS A 242 -14.94 11.41 -21.69
CA LYS A 242 -14.45 10.50 -20.65
C LYS A 242 -13.08 9.95 -20.99
N THR A 243 -12.38 9.47 -19.98
CA THR A 243 -11.00 9.00 -20.12
C THR A 243 -10.76 7.68 -19.42
N PHE A 244 -9.85 6.90 -19.98
CA PHE A 244 -9.17 5.82 -19.29
C PHE A 244 -7.67 5.96 -19.54
N SER A 245 -6.85 5.42 -18.66
CA SER A 245 -5.40 5.57 -18.72
C SER A 245 -4.67 4.30 -18.33
N VAL A 246 -3.40 4.19 -18.73
CA VAL A 246 -2.44 3.31 -18.05
C VAL A 246 -1.75 4.13 -16.98
N ASN A 247 -1.93 3.74 -15.73
CA ASN A 247 -1.25 4.33 -14.58
C ASN A 247 -0.16 3.41 -14.09
N CYS A 248 0.97 3.99 -13.69
CA CYS A 248 2.09 3.28 -13.11
C CYS A 248 2.32 3.76 -11.68
N THR A 249 2.36 2.82 -10.73
CA THR A 249 2.84 3.06 -9.38
C THR A 249 4.36 3.01 -9.37
N ILE A 250 4.96 3.99 -8.71
CA ILE A 250 6.41 4.09 -8.50
C ILE A 250 6.68 3.67 -7.07
N PHE A 251 7.35 2.54 -6.90
CA PHE A 251 7.61 1.96 -5.60
C PHE A 251 9.10 1.98 -5.27
N ASN A 252 9.48 2.54 -4.13
CA ASN A 252 10.83 2.38 -3.57
C ASN A 252 10.83 1.18 -2.61
N GLN A 253 11.44 0.08 -3.01
CA GLN A 253 11.51 -1.14 -2.20
C GLN A 253 12.39 -0.99 -0.96
N ASP A 254 13.42 -0.14 -1.00
CA ASP A 254 14.32 0.01 0.14
C ASP A 254 13.67 0.78 1.27
N LEU A 255 12.76 1.71 0.94
CA LEU A 255 11.90 2.40 1.90
C LEU A 255 10.55 1.73 2.08
N ASN A 256 10.29 0.64 1.35
CA ASN A 256 9.00 -0.03 1.36
C ASN A 256 7.87 0.99 1.20
N ARG A 257 7.95 1.80 0.13
CA ARG A 257 7.18 3.04 -0.02
C ARG A 257 6.62 3.20 -1.44
N LEU A 258 5.31 3.44 -1.53
CA LEU A 258 4.69 3.99 -2.73
C LEU A 258 5.00 5.48 -2.82
N GLU A 259 5.79 5.86 -3.82
CA GLU A 259 6.24 7.23 -4.03
C GLU A 259 5.17 8.05 -4.74
N ASP A 260 4.65 7.51 -5.84
CA ASP A 260 3.68 8.18 -6.68
C ASP A 260 2.86 7.20 -7.53
N THR A 261 1.76 7.70 -8.10
CA THR A 261 1.00 7.03 -9.15
C THR A 261 0.84 8.00 -10.31
N VAL A 262 1.54 7.72 -11.41
CA VAL A 262 1.57 8.60 -12.58
C VAL A 262 0.84 7.96 -13.76
N PRO A 263 -0.06 8.68 -14.45
CA PRO A 263 -0.55 8.23 -15.76
C PRO A 263 0.60 8.32 -16.77
N ILE A 264 0.90 7.21 -17.44
CA ILE A 264 1.91 7.18 -18.52
C ILE A 264 1.28 7.36 -19.90
N PHE A 265 0.00 7.03 -20.02
CA PHE A 265 -0.77 7.21 -21.24
C PHE A 265 -2.26 7.39 -20.92
N THR A 266 -2.90 8.38 -21.52
CA THR A 266 -4.34 8.67 -21.34
C THR A 266 -5.06 8.67 -22.69
N TRP A 267 -6.20 7.98 -22.77
CA TRP A 267 -7.09 8.04 -23.92
C TRP A 267 -8.33 8.87 -23.64
N PHE A 268 -8.74 9.66 -24.62
CA PHE A 268 -9.96 10.47 -24.58
C PHE A 268 -11.02 9.90 -25.52
N ILE A 269 -12.22 9.62 -25.01
CA ILE A 269 -13.33 9.20 -25.85
C ILE A 269 -13.79 10.37 -26.72
N VAL A 270 -13.71 10.18 -28.04
CA VAL A 270 -14.13 11.13 -29.07
C VAL A 270 -14.95 10.41 -30.14
N PHE A 271 -15.86 11.12 -30.80
CA PHE A 271 -16.77 10.60 -31.83
C PHE A 271 -16.82 11.49 -33.06
#